data_AF-A0A8T0JCP0-F1
#
_entry.id   AF-A0A8T0JCP0-F1
#
_cell.length_a   1.000
_cell.length_b   1.000
_cell.length_c   1.000
_cell.angle_alpha   90.00
_cell.angle_beta   90.00
_cell.angle_gamma   90.00
#
_symmetry.space_group_name_H-M   'P 1'
#
loop_
_entity.id
_entity.type
_entity.pdbx_description
1 polymer ?
#
loop_
_entity_poly.entity_id
_entity_poly.type
_entity_poly.pdbx_seq_one_letter_code
_entity_poly.pdbx_strand_id
1 'polypeptide(L)'
;MILQVTVSTKSSKSDKQYVWEGQADTSSYTIREETDAEKMVPRGTVITLHLKEDEKFEYADAIRIENLVKNYSQFISFPIYTWQEKSREKEVEEEADETEESGDDTPKEKKKKTITEKYWDWELVNETKPIWLRNAKEVAKEDYNTFYKSTFKEFIDPQAYTHFSTEGEIEFKSLLYIPGMAPFNSEDMLSGKTKNIRLYVKRVFISDEFDGELFPRYLGFVKGVVDSNDLPLNVSREILQESRIVRIMKKRLVRKTFDMVEEISNRENKEDYKQFWSSYGKNMKLGCIEDTANHKRLAPLLRFNSSKNEEEMISLDQYVESMKEDQKAIYYLAADTIKSAKSAPFLEELVKKDIDVLFLVEPIDEVAITNLQSYKDKKFVDISKEDLELGDVDEEKEKEIEKEYRLLCDWMKQNLGDKVAKVAVSKRISSSPCVLVSGKFGWSANMERIMKAQTLGDTTQMEFMKGRRILEINPSHPIIQDLNFACKDTPRSSRAQAMVNLLYETALLSSGFTPDNPAEFGARVYEMMGLALAGQNNAQAEGKVGGEEKKQTEEASPSTPEESFEVEEPSEVVEASEVIAEDDPWQS
;
A
#
# COMPACT_ATOMS: atom_id res chain seq x y z
N MET A 1 26.25 -35.43 3.03
CA MET A 1 25.65 -35.86 1.74
C MET A 1 26.31 -37.06 1.03
N ILE A 2 27.43 -36.94 0.30
CA ILE A 2 27.94 -38.04 -0.57
C ILE A 2 29.18 -38.73 0.04
N LEU A 3 29.24 -40.06 0.00
CA LEU A 3 30.35 -40.89 0.45
C LEU A 3 31.35 -41.19 -0.68
N GLN A 4 30.81 -41.59 -1.84
CA GLN A 4 31.58 -41.99 -3.01
C GLN A 4 30.82 -41.58 -4.28
N VAL A 5 31.56 -41.25 -5.33
CA VAL A 5 31.02 -40.99 -6.67
C VAL A 5 31.62 -42.01 -7.61
N THR A 6 30.76 -42.69 -8.38
CA THR A 6 31.15 -43.58 -9.47
C THR A 6 30.65 -43.01 -10.78
N VAL A 7 31.52 -42.89 -11.78
CA VAL A 7 31.20 -42.33 -13.09
C VAL A 7 31.56 -43.35 -14.17
N SER A 8 30.54 -43.97 -14.75
CA SER A 8 30.68 -44.91 -15.86
C SER A 8 30.45 -44.15 -17.17
N THR A 9 31.44 -44.09 -18.06
CA THR A 9 31.35 -43.29 -19.29
C THR A 9 31.80 -44.05 -20.53
N LYS A 10 31.04 -43.90 -21.62
CA LYS A 10 31.36 -44.43 -22.95
C LYS A 10 31.26 -43.32 -23.99
N SER A 11 32.43 -42.94 -24.51
CA SER A 11 32.56 -41.95 -25.59
C SER A 11 32.19 -42.55 -26.93
N SER A 12 31.59 -41.76 -27.83
CA SER A 12 31.36 -42.19 -29.21
C SER A 12 32.66 -42.35 -30.03
N LYS A 13 33.80 -41.94 -29.48
CA LYS A 13 35.13 -42.06 -30.11
C LYS A 13 35.94 -43.26 -29.60
N SER A 14 35.38 -44.06 -28.68
CA SER A 14 36.06 -45.19 -28.04
C SER A 14 35.10 -46.36 -27.92
N ASP A 15 35.54 -47.54 -28.36
CA ASP A 15 34.77 -48.78 -28.17
C ASP A 15 34.73 -49.21 -26.70
N LYS A 16 35.70 -48.75 -25.92
CA LYS A 16 35.83 -49.03 -24.48
C LYS A 16 35.01 -48.10 -23.62
N GLN A 17 34.42 -48.64 -22.56
CA GLN A 17 33.80 -47.91 -21.46
C GLN A 17 34.76 -47.91 -20.28
N TYR A 18 34.81 -46.78 -19.55
CA TYR A 18 35.63 -46.65 -18.35
C TYR A 18 34.76 -46.28 -17.15
N VAL A 19 35.17 -46.77 -15.98
CA VAL A 19 34.58 -46.44 -14.68
C VAL A 19 35.61 -45.65 -13.89
N TRP A 20 35.26 -44.43 -13.53
CA TRP A 20 35.99 -43.60 -12.59
C TRP A 20 35.34 -43.72 -11.21
N GLU A 21 36.14 -43.90 -10.16
CA GLU A 21 35.66 -43.95 -8.77
C GLU A 21 36.49 -43.03 -7.90
N GLY A 22 35.82 -42.16 -7.14
CA GLY A 22 36.45 -41.29 -6.15
C GLY A 22 35.65 -41.25 -4.85
N GLN A 23 36.35 -41.23 -3.73
CA GLN A 23 35.77 -41.06 -2.41
C GLN A 23 35.83 -39.59 -1.99
N ALA A 24 34.76 -39.09 -1.36
CA ALA A 24 34.59 -37.66 -1.08
C ALA A 24 35.71 -37.05 -0.21
N ASP A 25 36.31 -37.85 0.68
CA ASP A 25 37.32 -37.40 1.66
C ASP A 25 38.77 -37.72 1.23
N THR A 26 38.98 -38.14 -0.03
CA THR A 26 40.30 -38.51 -0.55
C THR A 26 40.67 -37.68 -1.77
N SER A 27 41.95 -37.35 -1.92
CA SER A 27 42.48 -36.69 -3.13
C SER A 27 42.84 -37.68 -4.26
N SER A 28 42.58 -38.97 -4.06
CA SER A 28 42.88 -40.04 -5.02
C SER A 28 41.61 -40.57 -5.68
N TYR A 29 41.74 -41.01 -6.93
CA TYR A 29 40.68 -41.70 -7.66
C TYR A 29 41.25 -42.90 -8.39
N THR A 30 40.38 -43.82 -8.80
CA THR A 30 40.75 -44.93 -9.68
C THR A 30 40.00 -44.84 -11.01
N ILE A 31 40.63 -45.35 -12.06
CA ILE A 31 40.01 -45.52 -13.38
C ILE A 31 40.24 -46.96 -13.81
N ARG A 32 39.18 -47.66 -14.18
CA ARG A 32 39.26 -49.01 -14.75
C ARG A 32 38.42 -49.12 -16.02
N GLU A 33 38.80 -50.04 -16.89
CA GLU A 33 37.95 -50.45 -18.03
C GLU A 33 36.78 -51.27 -17.51
N GLU A 34 35.57 -51.01 -18.01
CA GLU A 34 34.39 -51.83 -17.72
C GLU A 34 34.44 -53.08 -18.60
N THR A 35 34.23 -54.25 -17.99
CA THR A 35 34.24 -55.54 -18.69
C THR A 35 32.93 -56.30 -18.51
N ASP A 36 32.06 -55.84 -17.60
CA ASP A 36 30.75 -56.44 -17.36
C ASP A 36 29.75 -56.00 -18.43
N ALA A 37 29.23 -56.97 -19.19
CA ALA A 37 28.30 -56.73 -20.28
C ALA A 37 26.97 -56.10 -19.79
N GLU A 38 26.55 -56.38 -18.56
CA GLU A 38 25.31 -55.84 -17.99
C GLU A 38 25.44 -54.36 -17.61
N LYS A 39 26.66 -53.87 -17.42
CA LYS A 39 26.96 -52.47 -17.05
C LYS A 39 27.37 -51.60 -18.23
N MET A 40 27.45 -52.17 -19.43
CA MET A 40 27.78 -51.45 -20.65
C MET A 40 26.63 -50.54 -21.06
N VAL A 41 26.90 -49.24 -21.20
CA VAL A 41 25.95 -48.29 -21.78
C VAL A 41 26.21 -48.12 -23.28
N PRO A 42 25.19 -47.85 -24.12
CA PRO A 42 25.42 -47.62 -25.54
C PRO A 42 26.30 -46.40 -25.84
N ARG A 43 26.12 -45.32 -25.06
CA ARG A 43 26.86 -44.05 -25.14
C ARG A 43 26.52 -43.19 -23.92
N GLY A 44 27.42 -42.28 -23.55
CA GLY A 44 27.13 -41.23 -22.58
C GLY A 44 27.77 -41.53 -21.23
N THR A 45 27.15 -41.08 -20.15
CA THR A 45 27.71 -41.18 -18.81
C THR A 45 26.61 -41.46 -17.79
N VAL A 46 26.87 -42.42 -16.90
CA VAL A 46 26.06 -42.71 -15.72
C VAL A 46 26.86 -42.27 -14.50
N ILE A 47 26.25 -41.38 -13.69
CA ILE A 47 26.83 -40.90 -12.45
C ILE A 47 26.04 -41.56 -11.31
N THR A 48 26.70 -42.40 -10.53
CA THR A 48 26.15 -43.04 -9.34
C THR A 48 26.71 -42.35 -8.10
N LEU A 49 25.81 -41.74 -7.33
CA LEU A 49 26.12 -41.09 -6.07
C LEU A 49 25.83 -42.07 -4.93
N HIS A 50 26.87 -42.49 -4.21
CA HIS A 50 26.73 -43.30 -3.01
C HIS A 50 26.49 -42.35 -1.84
N LEU A 51 25.23 -42.20 -1.44
CA LEU A 51 24.81 -41.31 -0.37
C LEU A 51 25.27 -41.84 1.01
N LYS A 52 25.53 -40.93 1.94
CA LYS A 52 25.72 -41.30 3.35
C LYS A 52 24.39 -41.83 3.93
N GLU A 53 24.49 -42.68 4.95
CA GLU A 53 23.34 -43.45 5.47
C GLU A 53 22.26 -42.56 6.09
N ASP A 54 22.67 -41.46 6.74
CA ASP A 54 21.83 -40.41 7.30
C ASP A 54 21.07 -39.59 6.24
N GLU A 55 21.61 -39.48 5.03
CA GLU A 55 21.11 -38.62 3.94
C GLU A 55 20.26 -39.38 2.92
N LYS A 56 20.29 -40.72 2.96
CA LYS A 56 19.63 -41.60 1.98
C LYS A 56 18.11 -41.37 1.93
N PHE A 57 17.46 -41.27 3.09
CA PHE A 57 16.01 -41.09 3.18
C PHE A 57 15.55 -39.74 2.62
N GLU A 58 16.43 -38.76 2.67
CA GLU A 58 16.13 -37.43 2.16
C GLU A 58 16.29 -37.39 0.64
N TYR A 59 17.43 -37.82 0.09
CA TYR A 59 17.76 -37.60 -1.33
C TYR A 59 17.49 -38.78 -2.26
N ALA A 60 17.09 -39.95 -1.76
CA ALA A 60 16.59 -41.06 -2.57
C ALA A 60 15.06 -41.08 -2.72
N ASP A 61 14.35 -40.09 -2.15
CA ASP A 61 12.91 -39.94 -2.29
C ASP A 61 12.51 -39.44 -3.69
N ALA A 62 11.61 -40.17 -4.36
CA ALA A 62 11.22 -39.89 -5.73
C ALA A 62 10.52 -38.53 -5.89
N ILE A 63 9.68 -38.15 -4.91
CA ILE A 63 8.94 -36.88 -4.93
C ILE A 63 9.91 -35.72 -4.76
N ARG A 64 10.90 -35.84 -3.86
CA ARG A 64 11.93 -34.82 -3.68
C ARG A 64 12.78 -34.66 -4.94
N ILE A 65 13.22 -35.75 -5.57
CA ILE A 65 13.99 -35.68 -6.83
C ILE A 65 13.17 -34.98 -7.92
N GLU A 66 11.89 -35.33 -8.06
CA GLU A 66 10.99 -34.67 -9.00
C GLU A 66 10.91 -33.15 -8.73
N ASN A 67 10.72 -32.75 -7.47
CA ASN A 67 10.67 -31.35 -7.07
C ASN A 67 12.00 -30.63 -7.35
N LEU A 68 13.15 -31.28 -7.12
CA LEU A 68 14.46 -30.74 -7.47
C LEU A 68 14.60 -30.51 -8.98
N VAL A 69 14.17 -31.48 -9.80
CA VAL A 69 14.18 -31.32 -11.27
C VAL A 69 13.26 -30.17 -11.69
N LYS A 70 12.05 -30.08 -11.14
CA LYS A 70 11.12 -28.98 -11.42
C LYS A 70 11.66 -27.62 -10.98
N ASN A 71 12.37 -27.53 -9.87
CA ASN A 71 12.88 -26.24 -9.38
C ASN A 71 14.12 -25.77 -10.17
N TYR A 72 15.06 -26.67 -10.47
CA TYR A 72 16.36 -26.28 -11.00
C TYR A 72 16.56 -26.60 -12.48
N SER A 73 15.80 -27.55 -13.04
CA SER A 73 16.04 -28.10 -14.39
C SER A 73 14.79 -28.17 -15.28
N GLN A 74 13.66 -27.59 -14.87
CA GLN A 74 12.40 -27.56 -15.64
C GLN A 74 12.57 -27.02 -17.06
N PHE A 75 13.58 -26.18 -17.29
CA PHE A 75 13.77 -25.43 -18.53
C PHE A 75 15.02 -25.86 -19.32
N ILE A 76 15.66 -26.95 -18.90
CA ILE A 76 16.75 -27.57 -19.66
C ILE A 76 16.19 -28.11 -20.98
N SER A 77 16.91 -27.85 -22.07
CA SER A 77 16.45 -28.14 -23.44
C SER A 77 16.45 -29.62 -23.82
N PHE A 78 16.77 -30.51 -22.88
CA PHE A 78 16.75 -31.97 -23.06
C PHE A 78 15.67 -32.56 -22.16
N PRO A 79 14.94 -33.60 -22.60
CA PRO A 79 13.95 -34.26 -21.78
C PRO A 79 14.62 -34.99 -20.60
N ILE A 80 14.12 -34.71 -19.39
CA ILE A 80 14.55 -35.28 -18.13
C ILE A 80 13.42 -36.17 -17.63
N TYR A 81 13.76 -37.44 -17.46
CA TYR A 81 12.84 -38.44 -16.95
C TYR A 81 13.22 -38.83 -15.52
N THR A 82 12.24 -39.03 -14.66
CA THR A 82 12.41 -39.62 -13.33
C THR A 82 11.74 -41.00 -13.30
N TRP A 83 12.32 -41.92 -12.54
CA TRP A 83 11.75 -43.26 -12.35
C TRP A 83 10.74 -43.21 -11.20
N GLN A 84 9.46 -43.45 -11.49
CA GLN A 84 8.37 -43.24 -10.53
C GLN A 84 7.44 -44.46 -10.39
N GLU A 85 6.90 -44.66 -9.19
CA GLU A 85 5.86 -45.65 -8.93
C GLU A 85 4.51 -45.13 -9.42
N LYS A 86 3.86 -45.89 -10.30
CA LYS A 86 2.52 -45.63 -10.83
C LYS A 86 1.58 -46.77 -10.43
N SER A 87 0.29 -46.48 -10.37
CA SER A 87 -0.74 -47.48 -10.11
C SER A 87 -1.74 -47.54 -11.28
N ARG A 88 -2.12 -48.76 -11.67
CA ARG A 88 -3.24 -48.98 -12.60
C ARG A 88 -4.25 -49.94 -12.00
N GLU A 89 -5.52 -49.71 -12.26
CA GLU A 89 -6.58 -50.64 -11.90
C GLU A 89 -6.66 -51.74 -12.95
N LYS A 90 -6.58 -53.00 -12.51
CA LYS A 90 -6.73 -54.18 -13.34
C LYS A 90 -7.90 -55.00 -12.82
N GLU A 91 -8.90 -55.21 -13.67
CA GLU A 91 -9.97 -56.17 -13.37
C GLU A 91 -9.39 -57.58 -13.46
N VAL A 92 -9.46 -58.32 -12.37
CA VAL A 92 -9.11 -59.75 -12.34
C VAL A 92 -10.37 -60.54 -12.04
N GLU A 93 -10.61 -61.60 -12.80
CA GLU A 93 -11.69 -62.55 -12.52
C GLU A 93 -11.27 -63.40 -11.31
N GLU A 94 -12.09 -63.42 -10.25
CA GLU A 94 -11.90 -64.35 -9.14
C GLU A 94 -12.23 -65.77 -9.66
N GLU A 95 -11.25 -66.68 -9.67
CA GLU A 95 -11.57 -68.11 -9.81
C GLU A 95 -12.35 -68.52 -8.55
N ALA A 96 -13.57 -69.03 -8.76
CA ALA A 96 -14.38 -69.53 -7.67
C ALA A 96 -13.66 -70.71 -7.03
N ASP A 97 -13.38 -70.63 -5.72
CA ASP A 97 -12.91 -71.77 -4.93
C ASP A 97 -13.84 -72.96 -5.19
N GLU A 98 -13.29 -74.05 -5.73
CA GLU A 98 -13.98 -75.33 -5.90
C GLU A 98 -14.21 -75.96 -4.52
N THR A 99 -15.29 -75.55 -3.86
CA THR A 99 -15.99 -76.38 -2.88
C THR A 99 -17.45 -76.50 -3.32
N GLU A 100 -17.73 -77.56 -4.08
CA GLU A 100 -19.06 -78.18 -4.20
C GLU A 100 -19.47 -78.70 -2.79
N GLU A 101 -20.71 -78.66 -2.31
CA GLU A 101 -21.95 -79.14 -2.92
C GLU A 101 -23.18 -78.32 -2.49
N SER A 102 -24.05 -77.98 -3.45
CA SER A 102 -25.49 -78.30 -3.43
C SER A 102 -26.19 -77.53 -4.55
N GLY A 103 -27.04 -78.24 -5.30
CA GLY A 103 -27.56 -77.80 -6.58
C GLY A 103 -28.59 -76.68 -6.51
N ASP A 104 -28.43 -75.70 -7.41
CA ASP A 104 -29.53 -75.01 -8.07
C ASP A 104 -29.02 -74.34 -9.37
N ASP A 105 -29.81 -74.41 -10.44
CA ASP A 105 -29.49 -73.92 -11.79
C ASP A 105 -29.68 -72.38 -11.85
N THR A 106 -28.62 -71.62 -11.57
CA THR A 106 -28.52 -70.20 -11.94
C THR A 106 -27.14 -69.87 -12.51
N PRO A 107 -27.04 -69.07 -13.60
CA PRO A 107 -25.75 -68.70 -14.16
C PRO A 107 -25.01 -67.79 -13.17
N LYS A 108 -23.90 -68.28 -12.61
CA LYS A 108 -23.01 -67.48 -11.75
C LYS A 108 -22.40 -66.34 -12.57
N GLU A 109 -22.83 -65.10 -12.32
CA GLU A 109 -22.12 -63.90 -12.74
C GLU A 109 -20.71 -63.92 -12.15
N LYS A 110 -19.69 -63.93 -13.01
CA LYS A 110 -18.28 -63.78 -12.60
C LYS A 110 -18.12 -62.42 -11.92
N LYS A 111 -17.93 -62.42 -10.60
CA LYS A 111 -17.55 -61.20 -9.88
C LYS A 111 -16.14 -60.80 -10.31
N LYS A 112 -16.06 -59.69 -11.03
CA LYS A 112 -14.79 -59.03 -11.34
C LYS A 112 -14.34 -58.22 -10.13
N LYS A 113 -13.10 -58.41 -9.71
CA LYS A 113 -12.49 -57.65 -8.62
C LYS A 113 -11.45 -56.70 -9.20
N THR A 114 -11.60 -55.42 -8.90
CA THR A 114 -10.61 -54.41 -9.29
C THR A 114 -9.43 -54.50 -8.33
N ILE A 115 -8.24 -54.82 -8.85
CA ILE A 115 -6.99 -54.85 -8.08
C ILE A 115 -6.10 -53.70 -8.57
N THR A 116 -5.57 -52.92 -7.64
CA THR A 116 -4.58 -51.88 -7.93
C THR A 116 -3.20 -52.53 -8.09
N GLU A 117 -2.67 -52.51 -9.31
CA GLU A 117 -1.31 -52.97 -9.63
C GLU A 117 -0.35 -51.78 -9.62
N LYS A 118 0.69 -51.84 -8.79
CA LYS A 118 1.78 -50.86 -8.77
C LYS A 118 2.89 -51.29 -9.73
N TYR A 119 3.39 -50.37 -10.55
CA TYR A 119 4.49 -50.58 -11.49
C TYR A 119 5.40 -49.35 -11.52
N TRP A 120 6.61 -49.50 -12.04
CA TRP A 120 7.54 -48.38 -12.19
C TRP A 120 7.73 -48.02 -13.66
N ASP A 121 7.72 -46.74 -13.96
CA ASP A 121 7.92 -46.22 -15.31
C ASP A 121 8.65 -44.88 -15.31
N TRP A 122 9.22 -44.51 -16.46
CA TRP A 122 9.87 -43.22 -16.68
C TRP A 122 8.82 -42.14 -16.93
N GLU A 123 8.80 -41.10 -16.10
CA GLU A 123 7.94 -39.94 -16.26
C GLU A 123 8.74 -38.74 -16.76
N LEU A 124 8.27 -38.08 -17.82
CA LEU A 124 8.86 -36.82 -18.29
C LEU A 124 8.51 -35.71 -17.30
N VAL A 125 9.53 -35.11 -16.66
CA VAL A 125 9.30 -34.12 -15.60
C VAL A 125 9.40 -32.68 -16.09
N ASN A 126 10.23 -32.39 -17.10
CA ASN A 126 10.47 -31.04 -17.59
C ASN A 126 9.78 -30.75 -18.93
N GLU A 127 9.31 -29.51 -19.11
CA GLU A 127 8.75 -29.05 -20.39
C GLU A 127 9.86 -28.75 -21.41
N THR A 128 9.60 -29.03 -22.69
CA THR A 128 10.67 -29.09 -23.70
C THR A 128 11.17 -27.73 -24.18
N LYS A 129 10.37 -26.66 -24.01
CA LYS A 129 10.81 -25.30 -24.38
C LYS A 129 10.18 -24.23 -23.48
N PRO A 130 10.99 -23.48 -22.71
CA PRO A 130 10.52 -22.40 -21.87
C PRO A 130 9.76 -21.34 -22.68
N ILE A 131 8.69 -20.80 -22.09
CA ILE A 131 7.80 -19.85 -22.76
C ILE A 131 8.53 -18.59 -23.27
N TRP A 132 9.49 -18.08 -22.50
CA TRP A 132 10.29 -16.89 -22.86
C TRP A 132 11.34 -17.16 -23.95
N LEU A 133 11.55 -18.43 -24.33
CA LEU A 133 12.42 -18.81 -25.46
C LEU A 133 11.63 -19.06 -26.75
N ARG A 134 10.30 -19.14 -26.68
CA ARG A 134 9.42 -19.21 -27.86
C ARG A 134 9.29 -17.82 -28.51
N ASN A 135 8.85 -17.79 -29.76
CA ASN A 135 8.52 -16.54 -30.42
C ASN A 135 7.27 -15.95 -29.77
N ALA A 136 7.33 -14.73 -29.24
CA ALA A 136 6.23 -14.11 -28.50
C ALA A 136 4.90 -14.07 -29.29
N LYS A 137 4.96 -14.01 -30.63
CA LYS A 137 3.79 -13.99 -31.52
C LYS A 137 3.11 -15.36 -31.69
N GLU A 138 3.80 -16.44 -31.34
CA GLU A 138 3.32 -17.83 -31.49
C GLU A 138 2.86 -18.42 -30.14
N VAL A 139 2.93 -17.65 -29.05
CA VAL A 139 2.51 -18.08 -27.72
C VAL A 139 1.09 -17.59 -27.47
N ALA A 140 0.18 -18.51 -27.16
CA ALA A 140 -1.21 -18.18 -26.84
C ALA A 140 -1.30 -17.49 -25.46
N LYS A 141 -2.36 -16.72 -25.23
CA LYS A 141 -2.58 -16.03 -23.96
C LYS A 141 -2.71 -17.03 -22.80
N GLU A 142 -3.37 -18.14 -23.05
CA GLU A 142 -3.62 -19.23 -22.10
C GLU A 142 -2.32 -19.88 -21.64
N ASP A 143 -1.31 -19.99 -22.52
CA ASP A 143 0.03 -20.47 -22.18
C ASP A 143 0.71 -19.51 -21.17
N TYR A 144 0.60 -18.19 -21.39
CA TYR A 144 1.15 -17.19 -20.45
C TYR A 144 0.48 -17.24 -19.08
N ASN A 145 -0.85 -17.42 -19.04
CA ASN A 145 -1.61 -17.49 -17.80
C ASN A 145 -1.29 -18.80 -17.05
N THR A 146 -1.22 -19.92 -17.77
CA THR A 146 -0.85 -21.23 -17.21
C THR A 146 0.56 -21.18 -16.61
N PHE A 147 1.51 -20.61 -17.35
CA PHE A 147 2.88 -20.43 -16.87
C PHE A 147 2.94 -19.56 -15.61
N TYR A 148 2.21 -18.44 -15.59
CA TYR A 148 2.16 -17.54 -14.44
C TYR A 148 1.65 -18.27 -13.18
N LYS A 149 0.51 -18.96 -13.30
CA LYS A 149 -0.11 -19.70 -12.20
C LYS A 149 0.78 -20.81 -11.67
N SER A 150 1.34 -21.63 -12.55
CA SER A 150 2.20 -22.76 -12.15
C SER A 150 3.52 -22.29 -11.54
N THR A 151 4.16 -21.28 -12.13
CA THR A 151 5.48 -20.80 -11.71
C THR A 151 5.40 -20.04 -10.40
N PHE A 152 4.43 -19.14 -10.26
CA PHE A 152 4.33 -18.24 -9.10
C PHE A 152 3.30 -18.68 -8.05
N LYS A 153 2.72 -19.88 -8.22
CA LYS A 153 1.70 -20.46 -7.33
C LYS A 153 0.49 -19.55 -7.15
N GLU A 154 0.03 -19.01 -8.28
CA GLU A 154 -1.06 -18.04 -8.34
C GLU A 154 -2.36 -18.72 -8.76
N PHE A 155 -3.49 -18.27 -8.20
CA PHE A 155 -4.81 -18.84 -8.48
C PHE A 155 -5.54 -18.09 -9.61
N ILE A 156 -5.32 -16.78 -9.70
CA ILE A 156 -5.96 -15.89 -10.65
C ILE A 156 -5.04 -15.58 -11.83
N ASP A 157 -5.64 -15.18 -12.94
CA ASP A 157 -4.88 -14.73 -14.11
C ASP A 157 -4.16 -13.41 -13.80
N PRO A 158 -3.00 -13.15 -14.43
CA PRO A 158 -2.34 -11.86 -14.31
C PRO A 158 -3.17 -10.77 -15.01
N GLN A 159 -3.09 -9.54 -14.50
CA GLN A 159 -3.79 -8.39 -15.09
C GLN A 159 -3.19 -7.97 -16.44
N ALA A 160 -1.87 -8.09 -16.54
CA ALA A 160 -1.10 -7.83 -17.74
C ALA A 160 0.20 -8.64 -17.72
N TYR A 161 0.76 -8.86 -18.91
CA TYR A 161 2.08 -9.44 -19.07
C TYR A 161 2.81 -8.80 -20.26
N THR A 162 4.14 -8.87 -20.24
CA THR A 162 4.96 -8.47 -21.39
C THR A 162 6.05 -9.50 -21.63
N HIS A 163 6.20 -9.93 -22.88
CA HIS A 163 7.26 -10.83 -23.32
C HIS A 163 8.16 -10.06 -24.29
N PHE A 164 9.41 -9.86 -23.90
CA PHE A 164 10.36 -9.13 -24.73
C PHE A 164 11.75 -9.75 -24.68
N SER A 165 12.49 -9.53 -25.77
CA SER A 165 13.92 -9.80 -25.86
C SER A 165 14.64 -8.49 -26.07
N THR A 166 15.87 -8.40 -25.59
CA THR A 166 16.69 -7.22 -25.79
C THR A 166 17.97 -7.60 -26.52
N GLU A 167 18.33 -6.82 -27.52
CA GLU A 167 19.49 -7.01 -28.38
C GLU A 167 20.53 -5.90 -28.11
N GLY A 168 21.79 -6.12 -28.52
CA GLY A 168 22.86 -5.13 -28.43
C GLY A 168 23.85 -5.42 -27.28
N GLU A 169 24.25 -4.38 -26.54
CA GLU A 169 25.32 -4.49 -25.51
C GLU A 169 25.02 -5.51 -24.40
N ILE A 170 23.74 -5.80 -24.15
CA ILE A 170 23.30 -6.83 -23.19
C ILE A 170 22.14 -7.58 -23.82
N GLU A 171 22.29 -8.90 -23.91
CA GLU A 171 21.25 -9.78 -24.40
C GLU A 171 20.57 -10.52 -23.25
N PHE A 172 19.26 -10.32 -23.15
CA PHE A 172 18.41 -11.11 -22.26
C PHE A 172 16.99 -11.17 -22.80
N LYS A 173 16.29 -12.24 -22.41
CA LYS A 173 14.86 -12.42 -22.63
C LYS A 173 14.14 -12.31 -21.30
N SER A 174 12.95 -11.74 -21.32
CA SER A 174 12.17 -11.59 -20.11
C SER A 174 10.68 -11.70 -20.40
N LEU A 175 10.00 -12.24 -19.40
CA LEU A 175 8.56 -12.33 -19.32
C LEU A 175 8.14 -11.79 -17.95
N LEU A 176 7.46 -10.66 -17.94
CA LEU A 176 7.00 -9.98 -16.73
C LEU A 176 5.49 -10.00 -16.65
N TYR A 177 4.97 -9.95 -15.43
CA TYR A 177 3.57 -10.01 -15.08
C TYR A 177 3.22 -8.96 -14.03
N ILE A 178 2.04 -8.37 -14.19
CA ILE A 178 1.35 -7.64 -13.12
C ILE A 178 0.31 -8.58 -12.54
N PRO A 179 0.41 -8.98 -11.25
CA PRO A 179 -0.57 -9.88 -10.64
C PRO A 179 -1.97 -9.26 -10.65
N GLY A 180 -2.99 -10.09 -10.86
CA GLY A 180 -4.40 -9.67 -10.91
C GLY A 180 -4.94 -9.07 -9.60
N MET A 181 -4.27 -9.33 -8.48
CA MET A 181 -4.62 -8.83 -7.16
C MET A 181 -3.35 -8.73 -6.31
N ALA A 182 -3.31 -7.77 -5.39
CA ALA A 182 -2.26 -7.70 -4.40
C ALA A 182 -2.22 -8.98 -3.53
N PRO A 183 -1.03 -9.45 -3.12
CA PRO A 183 -0.92 -10.62 -2.27
C PRO A 183 -1.68 -10.44 -0.95
N PHE A 184 -2.47 -11.45 -0.58
CA PHE A 184 -3.27 -11.43 0.66
C PHE A 184 -2.43 -11.54 1.95
N ASN A 185 -1.18 -12.01 1.84
CA ASN A 185 -0.36 -12.29 3.01
C ASN A 185 0.36 -11.03 3.51
N SER A 186 0.09 -10.66 4.77
CA SER A 186 0.73 -9.53 5.45
C SER A 186 2.25 -9.71 5.59
N GLU A 187 2.73 -10.95 5.63
CA GLU A 187 4.15 -11.27 5.77
C GLU A 187 4.97 -10.92 4.51
N ASP A 188 4.39 -11.02 3.30
CA ASP A 188 5.01 -10.56 2.06
C ASP A 188 5.04 -9.03 1.96
N MET A 189 4.06 -8.35 2.56
CA MET A 189 4.06 -6.87 2.68
C MET A 189 5.07 -6.37 3.72
N LEU A 190 5.32 -7.12 4.79
CA LEU A 190 6.14 -6.71 5.94
C LEU A 190 7.62 -7.13 5.82
N SER A 191 7.91 -8.27 5.17
CA SER A 191 9.26 -8.85 5.14
C SER A 191 10.24 -8.11 4.22
N GLY A 192 9.74 -7.26 3.31
CA GLY A 192 10.54 -6.48 2.36
C GLY A 192 11.28 -7.31 1.30
N LYS A 193 11.35 -8.64 1.45
CA LYS A 193 11.99 -9.57 0.52
C LYS A 193 10.92 -10.25 -0.33
N THR A 194 10.96 -10.02 -1.64
CA THR A 194 9.99 -10.62 -2.57
C THR A 194 10.67 -11.65 -3.48
N LYS A 195 10.12 -12.87 -3.56
CA LYS A 195 10.58 -13.92 -4.49
C LYS A 195 9.85 -13.88 -5.82
N ASN A 196 9.70 -12.68 -6.37
CA ASN A 196 8.81 -12.43 -7.49
C ASN A 196 9.51 -12.55 -8.85
N ILE A 197 10.83 -12.40 -8.89
CA ILE A 197 11.61 -12.47 -10.13
C ILE A 197 12.57 -13.65 -10.07
N ARG A 198 12.39 -14.60 -11.00
CA ARG A 198 13.31 -15.73 -11.18
C ARG A 198 14.38 -15.38 -12.22
N LEU A 199 15.64 -15.42 -11.81
CA LEU A 199 16.75 -15.18 -12.72
C LEU A 199 17.32 -16.50 -13.23
N TYR A 200 17.54 -16.53 -14.54
CA TYR A 200 18.23 -17.59 -15.24
C TYR A 200 19.46 -17.01 -15.94
N VAL A 201 20.53 -17.80 -15.96
CA VAL A 201 21.69 -17.54 -16.80
C VAL A 201 21.94 -18.73 -17.67
N LYS A 202 21.90 -18.51 -18.99
CA LYS A 202 21.97 -19.58 -19.99
C LYS A 202 20.97 -20.70 -19.68
N ARG A 203 19.73 -20.31 -19.32
CA ARG A 203 18.61 -21.22 -18.98
C ARG A 203 18.78 -22.04 -17.68
N VAL A 204 19.82 -21.77 -16.91
CA VAL A 204 20.02 -22.39 -15.59
C VAL A 204 19.48 -21.44 -14.53
N PHE A 205 18.58 -21.93 -13.69
CA PHE A 205 18.06 -21.15 -12.56
C PHE A 205 19.20 -20.76 -11.62
N ILE A 206 19.24 -19.49 -11.24
CA ILE A 206 20.26 -18.92 -10.37
C ILE A 206 19.70 -18.71 -8.98
N SER A 207 18.74 -17.80 -8.86
CA SER A 207 18.05 -17.49 -7.61
C SER A 207 16.74 -16.76 -7.93
N ASP A 208 15.90 -16.56 -6.92
CA ASP A 208 14.78 -15.64 -6.90
C ASP A 208 14.84 -14.65 -5.73
N GLU A 209 15.96 -14.64 -4.99
CA GLU A 209 16.16 -13.85 -3.78
C GLU A 209 16.93 -12.55 -4.07
N PHE A 210 16.42 -11.73 -5.01
CA PHE A 210 17.02 -10.46 -5.39
C PHE A 210 16.27 -9.28 -4.75
N ASP A 211 16.59 -8.92 -3.51
CA ASP A 211 16.00 -7.75 -2.83
C ASP A 211 16.52 -6.44 -3.44
N GLY A 212 15.74 -5.84 -4.34
CA GLY A 212 16.02 -4.49 -4.86
C GLY A 212 17.01 -4.42 -6.03
N GLU A 213 17.71 -5.52 -6.34
CA GLU A 213 18.81 -5.55 -7.32
C GLU A 213 18.32 -5.44 -8.77
N LEU A 214 17.26 -6.18 -9.13
CA LEU A 214 16.67 -6.16 -10.48
C LEU A 214 15.48 -5.20 -10.60
N PHE A 215 14.71 -5.05 -9.53
CA PHE A 215 13.57 -4.13 -9.45
C PHE A 215 13.68 -3.25 -8.22
N PRO A 216 13.31 -1.97 -8.29
CA PRO A 216 13.16 -1.15 -7.10
C PRO A 216 12.01 -1.69 -6.23
N ARG A 217 12.09 -1.46 -4.90
CA ARG A 217 11.13 -2.02 -3.93
C ARG A 217 9.68 -1.63 -4.21
N TYR A 218 9.44 -0.41 -4.70
CA TYR A 218 8.10 0.01 -5.08
C TYR A 218 7.51 -0.82 -6.25
N LEU A 219 8.32 -1.45 -7.09
CA LEU A 219 7.88 -2.41 -8.12
C LEU A 219 8.03 -3.88 -7.68
N GLY A 220 8.22 -4.14 -6.39
CA GLY A 220 8.42 -5.48 -5.85
C GLY A 220 7.26 -6.43 -6.12
N PHE A 221 6.06 -5.93 -6.46
CA PHE A 221 4.90 -6.74 -6.84
C PHE A 221 5.01 -7.40 -8.23
N VAL A 222 5.91 -6.93 -9.10
CA VAL A 222 6.07 -7.46 -10.45
C VAL A 222 6.65 -8.87 -10.38
N LYS A 223 5.98 -9.82 -11.02
CA LYS A 223 6.43 -11.22 -11.11
C LYS A 223 7.02 -11.50 -12.48
N GLY A 224 7.96 -12.42 -12.59
CA GLY A 224 8.50 -12.76 -13.90
C GLY A 224 9.79 -13.55 -13.94
N VAL A 225 10.25 -13.75 -15.16
CA VAL A 225 11.50 -14.44 -15.47
C VAL A 225 12.43 -13.50 -16.24
N VAL A 226 13.71 -13.55 -15.92
CA VAL A 226 14.78 -12.91 -16.66
C VAL A 226 15.82 -13.97 -17.01
N ASP A 227 16.13 -14.16 -18.29
CA ASP A 227 17.12 -15.13 -18.76
C ASP A 227 18.19 -14.41 -19.60
N SER A 228 19.42 -14.35 -19.08
CA SER A 228 20.53 -13.67 -19.72
C SER A 228 21.69 -14.62 -20.05
N ASN A 229 22.39 -14.36 -21.15
CA ASN A 229 23.60 -15.11 -21.50
C ASN A 229 24.89 -14.46 -20.96
N ASP A 230 24.81 -13.20 -20.51
CA ASP A 230 25.96 -12.30 -20.35
C ASP A 230 26.22 -11.89 -18.89
N LEU A 231 25.49 -12.46 -17.92
CA LEU A 231 25.67 -12.11 -16.52
C LEU A 231 26.93 -12.76 -15.92
N PRO A 232 27.83 -11.99 -15.28
CA PRO A 232 28.94 -12.54 -14.54
C PRO A 232 28.42 -13.16 -13.25
N LEU A 233 28.40 -14.49 -13.18
CA LEU A 233 28.01 -15.21 -11.97
C LEU A 233 29.21 -15.32 -11.01
N ASN A 234 28.95 -15.10 -9.72
CA ASN A 234 29.89 -15.49 -8.67
C ASN A 234 29.89 -17.02 -8.52
N VAL A 235 30.90 -17.54 -7.81
CA VAL A 235 31.08 -18.99 -7.60
C VAL A 235 29.89 -19.61 -6.84
N SER A 236 29.27 -18.86 -5.91
CA SER A 236 28.11 -19.33 -5.14
C SER A 236 26.79 -19.30 -5.91
N ARG A 237 26.66 -18.46 -6.95
CA ARG A 237 25.42 -18.25 -7.73
C ARG A 237 24.23 -17.72 -6.91
N GLU A 238 24.46 -17.22 -5.70
CA GLU A 238 23.38 -16.81 -4.79
C GLU A 238 23.13 -15.30 -4.77
N ILE A 239 24.14 -14.49 -5.05
CA ILE A 239 24.08 -13.02 -4.96
C ILE A 239 24.45 -12.42 -6.32
N LEU A 240 23.64 -11.48 -6.81
CA LEU A 240 23.97 -10.74 -8.02
C LEU A 240 25.00 -9.67 -7.71
N GLN A 241 26.15 -9.70 -8.37
CA GLN A 241 27.12 -8.62 -8.22
C GLN A 241 26.62 -7.35 -8.92
N GLU A 242 26.67 -6.22 -8.23
CA GLU A 242 26.34 -4.94 -8.85
C GLU A 242 27.31 -4.65 -10.00
N SER A 243 26.77 -4.55 -11.21
CA SER A 243 27.55 -4.31 -12.42
C SER A 243 26.81 -3.36 -13.36
N ARG A 244 27.54 -2.83 -14.36
CA ARG A 244 26.94 -2.03 -15.43
C ARG A 244 25.82 -2.81 -16.15
N ILE A 245 25.98 -4.11 -16.30
CA ILE A 245 25.01 -5.00 -16.94
C ILE A 245 23.70 -5.02 -16.16
N VAL A 246 23.78 -5.27 -14.84
CA VAL A 246 22.62 -5.30 -13.94
C VAL A 246 21.88 -3.96 -13.93
N ARG A 247 22.61 -2.82 -13.88
CA ARG A 247 21.99 -1.49 -13.89
C ARG A 247 21.21 -1.21 -15.18
N ILE A 248 21.73 -1.62 -16.34
CA ILE A 248 21.02 -1.44 -17.63
C ILE A 248 19.82 -2.39 -17.70
N MET A 249 19.97 -3.63 -17.24
CA MET A 249 18.88 -4.61 -17.16
C MET A 249 17.74 -4.09 -16.29
N LYS A 250 18.03 -3.62 -15.06
CA LYS A 250 17.07 -2.96 -14.17
C LYS A 250 16.32 -1.82 -14.85
N LYS A 251 17.03 -0.90 -15.53
CA LYS A 251 16.39 0.20 -16.27
C LYS A 251 15.43 -0.30 -17.36
N ARG A 252 15.80 -1.35 -18.11
CA ARG A 252 14.95 -1.93 -19.16
C ARG A 252 13.71 -2.62 -18.57
N LEU A 253 13.88 -3.38 -17.49
CA LEU A 253 12.81 -4.06 -16.76
C LEU A 253 11.80 -3.05 -16.19
N VAL A 254 12.28 -2.04 -15.45
CA VAL A 254 11.45 -0.96 -14.89
C VAL A 254 10.66 -0.23 -15.98
N ARG A 255 11.32 0.10 -17.10
CA ARG A 255 10.64 0.74 -18.24
C ARG A 255 9.51 -0.14 -18.78
N LYS A 256 9.76 -1.43 -18.97
CA LYS A 256 8.74 -2.37 -19.46
C LYS A 256 7.59 -2.55 -18.49
N THR A 257 7.83 -2.48 -17.18
CA THR A 257 6.76 -2.42 -16.20
C THR A 257 5.90 -1.17 -16.35
N PHE A 258 6.50 0.02 -16.49
CA PHE A 258 5.72 1.23 -16.72
C PHE A 258 4.90 1.17 -18.00
N ASP A 259 5.49 0.64 -19.09
CA ASP A 259 4.77 0.47 -20.36
C ASP A 259 3.53 -0.46 -20.17
N MET A 260 3.62 -1.53 -19.35
CA MET A 260 2.46 -2.37 -19.02
C MET A 260 1.40 -1.63 -18.19
N VAL A 261 1.81 -0.84 -17.18
CA VAL A 261 0.86 -0.09 -16.34
C VAL A 261 0.15 0.99 -17.16
N GLU A 262 0.88 1.65 -18.06
CA GLU A 262 0.33 2.61 -19.02
C GLU A 262 -0.64 1.93 -19.99
N GLU A 263 -0.34 0.72 -20.47
CA GLU A 263 -1.27 -0.06 -21.28
C GLU A 263 -2.58 -0.33 -20.53
N ILE A 264 -2.52 -0.79 -19.28
CA ILE A 264 -3.73 -1.00 -18.44
C ILE A 264 -4.51 0.32 -18.30
N SER A 265 -3.80 1.43 -18.07
CA SER A 265 -4.41 2.77 -17.93
C SER A 265 -5.18 3.22 -19.17
N ASN A 266 -4.75 2.77 -20.35
CA ASN A 266 -5.31 3.21 -21.64
C ASN A 266 -6.37 2.25 -22.21
N ARG A 267 -6.73 1.18 -21.49
CA ARG A 267 -7.80 0.27 -21.89
C ARG A 267 -9.16 0.98 -21.83
N GLU A 268 -10.07 0.58 -22.73
CA GLU A 268 -11.44 1.12 -22.76
C GLU A 268 -12.21 0.85 -21.45
N ASN A 269 -11.96 -0.31 -20.84
CA ASN A 269 -12.54 -0.66 -19.55
C ASN A 269 -11.81 0.04 -18.40
N LYS A 270 -12.38 1.14 -17.89
CA LYS A 270 -11.83 1.88 -16.74
C LYS A 270 -11.70 1.05 -15.46
N GLU A 271 -12.52 -0.01 -15.31
CA GLU A 271 -12.45 -0.89 -14.14
C GLU A 271 -11.11 -1.64 -14.05
N ASP A 272 -10.46 -1.93 -15.18
CA ASP A 272 -9.13 -2.55 -15.20
C ASP A 272 -8.13 -1.67 -14.43
N TYR A 273 -8.09 -0.37 -14.72
CA TYR A 273 -7.14 0.51 -14.04
C TYR A 273 -7.54 0.79 -12.59
N LYS A 274 -8.84 0.83 -12.27
CA LYS A 274 -9.31 0.92 -10.88
C LYS A 274 -8.86 -0.27 -10.05
N GLN A 275 -8.94 -1.49 -10.60
CA GLN A 275 -8.43 -2.70 -9.95
C GLN A 275 -6.92 -2.64 -9.74
N PHE A 276 -6.16 -2.18 -10.74
CA PHE A 276 -4.72 -1.96 -10.61
C PHE A 276 -4.42 -0.96 -9.50
N TRP A 277 -5.08 0.18 -9.50
CA TRP A 277 -4.85 1.27 -8.56
C TRP A 277 -5.21 0.88 -7.13
N SER A 278 -6.30 0.13 -6.93
CA SER A 278 -6.67 -0.42 -5.63
C SER A 278 -5.60 -1.35 -5.06
N SER A 279 -4.97 -2.15 -5.92
CA SER A 279 -3.93 -3.11 -5.52
C SER A 279 -2.55 -2.47 -5.33
N TYR A 280 -2.17 -1.54 -6.21
CA TYR A 280 -0.77 -1.06 -6.35
C TYR A 280 -0.63 0.46 -6.40
N GLY A 281 -1.68 1.24 -6.13
CA GLY A 281 -1.61 2.70 -6.09
C GLY A 281 -0.60 3.21 -5.06
N LYS A 282 -0.53 2.57 -3.88
CA LYS A 282 0.48 2.87 -2.84
C LYS A 282 1.90 2.63 -3.32
N ASN A 283 2.12 1.57 -4.11
CA ASN A 283 3.40 1.28 -4.75
C ASN A 283 3.79 2.39 -5.75
N MET A 284 2.85 2.89 -6.56
CA MET A 284 3.12 4.01 -7.48
C MET A 284 3.48 5.29 -6.72
N LYS A 285 2.80 5.57 -5.61
CA LYS A 285 3.07 6.71 -4.72
C LYS A 285 4.44 6.59 -4.04
N LEU A 286 4.82 5.40 -3.59
CA LEU A 286 6.16 5.13 -3.07
C LEU A 286 7.24 5.37 -4.14
N GLY A 287 6.98 4.96 -5.38
CA GLY A 287 7.86 5.27 -6.52
C GLY A 287 8.09 6.78 -6.70
N CYS A 288 7.09 7.62 -6.43
CA CYS A 288 7.22 9.09 -6.49
C CYS A 288 8.09 9.67 -5.36
N ILE A 289 8.35 8.90 -4.31
CA ILE A 289 9.21 9.30 -3.19
C ILE A 289 10.64 8.81 -3.45
N GLU A 290 10.80 7.57 -3.94
CA GLU A 290 12.09 6.90 -4.06
C GLU A 290 12.79 7.10 -5.42
N ASP A 291 12.06 7.32 -6.51
CA ASP A 291 12.57 7.21 -7.89
C ASP A 291 12.37 8.49 -8.72
N THR A 292 13.11 9.53 -8.33
CA THR A 292 13.14 10.84 -9.01
C THR A 292 13.43 10.75 -10.51
N ALA A 293 14.23 9.77 -10.94
CA ALA A 293 14.57 9.59 -12.34
C ALA A 293 13.36 9.16 -13.20
N ASN A 294 12.35 8.54 -12.60
CA ASN A 294 11.16 8.04 -13.28
C ASN A 294 9.88 8.85 -13.00
N HIS A 295 9.96 10.02 -12.34
CA HIS A 295 8.80 10.88 -12.07
C HIS A 295 7.95 11.16 -13.32
N LYS A 296 8.58 11.39 -14.49
CA LYS A 296 7.86 11.63 -15.76
C LYS A 296 6.99 10.45 -16.21
N ARG A 297 7.32 9.22 -15.78
CA ARG A 297 6.56 7.99 -16.09
C ARG A 297 5.57 7.64 -14.99
N LEU A 298 5.90 7.97 -13.74
CA LEU A 298 5.05 7.71 -12.57
C LEU A 298 3.87 8.68 -12.47
N ALA A 299 4.10 9.97 -12.66
CA ALA A 299 3.08 11.00 -12.44
C ALA A 299 1.79 10.81 -13.27
N PRO A 300 1.84 10.47 -14.57
CA PRO A 300 0.61 10.21 -15.37
C PRO A 300 -0.22 9.02 -14.85
N LEU A 301 0.40 8.10 -14.10
CA LEU A 301 -0.23 6.92 -13.54
C LEU A 301 -0.93 7.21 -12.20
N LEU A 302 -0.77 8.40 -11.63
CA LEU A 302 -1.42 8.73 -10.36
C LEU A 302 -2.91 9.00 -10.54
N ARG A 303 -3.71 8.63 -9.52
CA ARG A 303 -5.14 8.90 -9.44
C ARG A 303 -5.50 9.51 -8.09
N PHE A 304 -6.36 10.53 -8.11
CA PHE A 304 -6.82 11.23 -6.91
C PHE A 304 -8.29 11.60 -7.04
N ASN A 305 -9.00 11.64 -5.92
CA ASN A 305 -10.29 12.34 -5.86
C ASN A 305 -10.05 13.85 -5.95
N SER A 306 -11.08 14.61 -6.28
CA SER A 306 -11.00 16.07 -6.40
C SER A 306 -12.29 16.74 -5.95
N SER A 307 -12.25 18.06 -5.79
CA SER A 307 -13.42 18.86 -5.45
C SER A 307 -14.53 18.81 -6.49
N LYS A 308 -14.20 18.52 -7.76
CA LYS A 308 -15.18 18.31 -8.84
C LYS A 308 -15.55 16.84 -9.07
N ASN A 309 -14.75 15.89 -8.56
CA ASN A 309 -14.99 14.46 -8.71
C ASN A 309 -14.66 13.68 -7.42
N GLU A 310 -15.68 13.53 -6.58
CA GLU A 310 -15.58 12.93 -5.25
C GLU A 310 -15.69 11.40 -5.28
N GLU A 311 -16.41 10.86 -6.25
CA GLU A 311 -16.71 9.42 -6.33
C GLU A 311 -15.71 8.68 -7.22
N GLU A 312 -15.27 9.30 -8.31
CA GLU A 312 -14.32 8.71 -9.26
C GLU A 312 -13.00 9.48 -9.23
N MET A 313 -11.90 8.74 -9.08
CA MET A 313 -10.57 9.36 -9.12
C MET A 313 -10.20 9.79 -10.54
N ILE A 314 -9.57 10.95 -10.66
CA ILE A 314 -9.07 11.52 -11.91
C ILE A 314 -7.54 11.39 -12.00
N SER A 315 -7.02 11.36 -13.22
CA SER A 315 -5.58 11.48 -13.49
C SER A 315 -5.12 12.93 -13.40
N LEU A 316 -3.79 13.11 -13.28
CA LEU A 316 -3.20 14.45 -13.40
C LEU A 316 -3.36 15.04 -14.80
N ASP A 317 -3.49 14.21 -15.84
CA ASP A 317 -3.79 14.68 -17.19
C ASP A 317 -5.19 15.28 -17.27
N GLN A 318 -6.19 14.58 -16.73
CA GLN A 318 -7.57 15.07 -16.67
C GLN A 318 -7.69 16.36 -15.86
N TYR A 319 -6.94 16.48 -14.75
CA TYR A 319 -6.85 17.73 -14.01
C TYR A 319 -6.28 18.85 -14.90
N VAL A 320 -5.12 18.63 -15.55
CA VAL A 320 -4.45 19.65 -16.36
C VAL A 320 -5.29 20.07 -17.57
N GLU A 321 -5.99 19.13 -18.20
CA GLU A 321 -6.91 19.40 -19.33
C GLU A 321 -8.15 20.20 -18.92
N SER A 322 -8.55 20.14 -17.64
CA SER A 322 -9.68 20.91 -17.11
C SER A 322 -9.28 22.19 -16.38
N MET A 323 -7.98 22.52 -16.33
CA MET A 323 -7.48 23.77 -15.76
C MET A 323 -7.98 24.99 -16.54
N LYS A 324 -8.23 26.08 -15.82
CA LYS A 324 -8.51 27.38 -16.45
C LYS A 324 -7.26 27.93 -17.15
N GLU A 325 -7.44 28.76 -18.17
CA GLU A 325 -6.33 29.31 -18.97
C GLU A 325 -5.31 30.09 -18.14
N ASP A 326 -5.78 30.80 -17.12
CA ASP A 326 -5.00 31.62 -16.19
C ASP A 326 -4.43 30.84 -15.00
N GLN A 327 -4.85 29.57 -14.83
CA GLN A 327 -4.41 28.73 -13.72
C GLN A 327 -2.94 28.29 -13.87
N LYS A 328 -2.10 28.69 -12.93
CA LYS A 328 -0.64 28.46 -12.97
C LYS A 328 -0.16 27.21 -12.22
N ALA A 329 -1.01 26.62 -11.37
CA ALA A 329 -0.63 25.54 -10.47
C ALA A 329 -1.71 24.46 -10.36
N ILE A 330 -1.30 23.27 -9.93
CA ILE A 330 -2.19 22.18 -9.51
C ILE A 330 -2.44 22.35 -8.02
N TYR A 331 -3.68 22.63 -7.66
CA TYR A 331 -4.05 22.84 -6.26
C TYR A 331 -4.43 21.51 -5.60
N TYR A 332 -3.98 21.31 -4.37
CA TYR A 332 -4.33 20.13 -3.59
C TYR A 332 -4.59 20.48 -2.12
N LEU A 333 -5.37 19.62 -1.46
CA LEU A 333 -5.59 19.64 -0.02
C LEU A 333 -5.36 18.24 0.54
N ALA A 334 -4.50 18.13 1.56
CA ALA A 334 -4.30 16.90 2.31
C ALA A 334 -5.23 16.85 3.53
N ALA A 335 -5.94 15.73 3.69
CA ALA A 335 -6.89 15.51 4.78
C ALA A 335 -6.94 14.03 5.18
N ASP A 336 -7.67 13.70 6.25
CA ASP A 336 -7.85 12.31 6.68
C ASP A 336 -8.90 11.54 5.86
N THR A 337 -9.87 12.24 5.27
CA THR A 337 -10.96 11.65 4.49
C THR A 337 -11.42 12.61 3.39
N ILE A 338 -12.12 12.10 2.37
CA ILE A 338 -12.74 12.94 1.33
C ILE A 338 -13.77 13.89 1.95
N LYS A 339 -14.52 13.42 2.96
CA LYS A 339 -15.54 14.21 3.66
C LYS A 339 -14.95 15.43 4.37
N SER A 340 -13.85 15.25 5.10
CA SER A 340 -13.19 16.34 5.80
C SER A 340 -12.55 17.33 4.82
N ALA A 341 -11.90 16.84 3.76
CA ALA A 341 -11.35 17.66 2.69
C ALA A 341 -12.44 18.57 2.09
N LYS A 342 -13.59 18.00 1.73
CA LYS A 342 -14.74 18.72 1.15
C LYS A 342 -15.31 19.79 2.08
N SER A 343 -15.36 19.52 3.38
CA SER A 343 -15.88 20.47 4.37
C SER A 343 -14.86 21.54 4.81
N ALA A 344 -13.61 21.44 4.35
CA ALA A 344 -12.56 22.31 4.81
C ALA A 344 -12.75 23.74 4.28
N PRO A 345 -12.56 24.78 5.13
CA PRO A 345 -12.74 26.17 4.74
C PRO A 345 -11.79 26.63 3.63
N PHE A 346 -10.66 25.94 3.43
CA PHE A 346 -9.68 26.26 2.39
C PHE A 346 -10.24 26.21 0.97
N LEU A 347 -11.32 25.46 0.73
CA LEU A 347 -11.90 25.27 -0.60
C LEU A 347 -12.81 26.41 -1.05
N GLU A 348 -13.33 27.21 -0.12
CA GLU A 348 -14.47 28.09 -0.37
C GLU A 348 -14.28 29.01 -1.59
N GLU A 349 -13.17 29.76 -1.64
CA GLU A 349 -12.92 30.68 -2.76
C GLU A 349 -12.50 29.95 -4.05
N LEU A 350 -11.77 28.83 -3.95
CA LEU A 350 -11.40 28.04 -5.14
C LEU A 350 -12.62 27.45 -5.82
N VAL A 351 -13.54 26.88 -5.04
CA VAL A 351 -14.81 26.34 -5.56
C VAL A 351 -15.68 27.46 -6.15
N LYS A 352 -15.75 28.64 -5.50
CA LYS A 352 -16.42 29.82 -6.08
C LYS A 352 -15.83 30.27 -7.40
N LYS A 353 -14.51 30.20 -7.52
CA LYS A 353 -13.78 30.45 -8.75
C LYS A 353 -13.79 29.26 -9.70
N ASP A 354 -14.56 28.19 -9.45
CA ASP A 354 -14.62 26.98 -10.27
C ASP A 354 -13.22 26.37 -10.58
N ILE A 355 -12.29 26.48 -9.63
CA ILE A 355 -10.96 25.89 -9.67
C ILE A 355 -11.03 24.55 -8.95
N ASP A 356 -10.58 23.48 -9.63
CA ASP A 356 -10.56 22.16 -9.04
C ASP A 356 -9.38 21.97 -8.07
N VAL A 357 -9.57 21.16 -7.04
CA VAL A 357 -8.58 20.86 -5.99
C VAL A 357 -8.49 19.36 -5.80
N LEU A 358 -7.29 18.81 -5.91
CA LEU A 358 -7.03 17.39 -5.64
C LEU A 358 -7.12 17.10 -4.14
N PHE A 359 -7.76 15.99 -3.78
CA PHE A 359 -7.84 15.51 -2.40
C PHE A 359 -6.81 14.40 -2.16
N LEU A 360 -5.89 14.69 -1.24
CA LEU A 360 -4.84 13.76 -0.80
C LEU A 360 -5.27 13.17 0.55
N VAL A 361 -5.82 11.95 0.51
CA VAL A 361 -6.51 11.35 1.67
C VAL A 361 -5.80 10.12 2.22
N GLU A 362 -4.76 9.62 1.53
CA GLU A 362 -3.90 8.58 2.06
C GLU A 362 -2.64 9.18 2.72
N PRO A 363 -2.10 8.57 3.81
CA PRO A 363 -0.94 9.11 4.51
C PRO A 363 0.31 9.33 3.64
N ILE A 364 0.47 8.54 2.58
CA ILE A 364 1.62 8.63 1.66
C ILE A 364 1.49 9.77 0.64
N ASP A 365 0.27 10.28 0.41
CA ASP A 365 -0.04 11.18 -0.70
C ASP A 365 0.73 12.49 -0.62
N GLU A 366 0.72 13.12 0.56
CA GLU A 366 1.34 14.42 0.77
C GLU A 366 2.85 14.35 0.54
N VAL A 367 3.49 13.26 0.98
CA VAL A 367 4.92 13.03 0.77
C VAL A 367 5.21 12.77 -0.71
N ALA A 368 4.38 11.97 -1.38
CA ALA A 368 4.53 11.66 -2.80
C ALA A 368 4.40 12.91 -3.69
N ILE A 369 3.37 13.73 -3.46
CA ILE A 369 3.15 14.98 -4.21
C ILE A 369 4.25 16.01 -3.94
N THR A 370 4.71 16.12 -2.68
CA THR A 370 5.82 17.03 -2.34
C THR A 370 7.11 16.63 -3.05
N ASN A 371 7.41 15.33 -3.18
CA ASN A 371 8.58 14.85 -3.91
C ASN A 371 8.47 15.02 -5.43
N LEU A 372 7.27 14.91 -6.01
CA LEU A 372 7.06 15.16 -7.44
C LEU A 372 7.35 16.61 -7.85
N GLN A 373 7.09 17.58 -6.97
CA GLN A 373 7.25 19.03 -7.15
C GLN A 373 6.37 19.67 -8.24
N SER A 374 6.31 19.08 -9.44
CA SER A 374 5.56 19.62 -10.58
C SER A 374 5.13 18.52 -11.56
N TYR A 375 4.11 18.83 -12.36
CA TYR A 375 3.62 18.01 -13.47
C TYR A 375 3.27 18.88 -14.67
N LYS A 376 3.76 18.54 -15.87
CA LYS A 376 3.59 19.34 -17.11
C LYS A 376 3.84 20.85 -16.90
N ASP A 377 4.96 21.17 -16.24
CA ASP A 377 5.40 22.52 -15.87
C ASP A 377 4.49 23.29 -14.90
N LYS A 378 3.48 22.63 -14.32
CA LYS A 378 2.62 23.18 -13.25
C LYS A 378 3.11 22.68 -11.89
N LYS A 379 3.35 23.59 -10.95
CA LYS A 379 3.73 23.22 -9.57
C LYS A 379 2.52 22.71 -8.79
N PHE A 380 2.75 21.79 -7.87
CA PHE A 380 1.74 21.44 -6.87
C PHE A 380 1.72 22.50 -5.75
N VAL A 381 0.52 22.97 -5.39
CA VAL A 381 0.32 24.00 -4.36
C VAL A 381 -0.68 23.51 -3.33
N ASP A 382 -0.22 23.44 -2.08
CA ASP A 382 -1.05 23.11 -0.92
C ASP A 382 -1.93 24.32 -0.55
N ILE A 383 -3.24 24.18 -0.67
CA ILE A 383 -4.17 25.26 -0.35
C ILE A 383 -4.36 25.50 1.15
N SER A 384 -3.76 24.66 2.00
CA SER A 384 -3.72 24.85 3.47
C SER A 384 -2.50 25.64 3.95
N LYS A 385 -1.58 25.99 3.05
CA LYS A 385 -0.35 26.76 3.34
C LYS A 385 -0.44 28.23 2.95
N GLU A 386 0.44 29.04 3.51
CA GLU A 386 0.54 30.46 3.18
C GLU A 386 1.03 30.69 1.73
N ASP A 387 0.93 31.93 1.25
CA ASP A 387 1.28 32.34 -0.12
C ASP A 387 0.42 31.70 -1.22
N LEU A 388 -0.85 31.38 -0.92
CA LEU A 388 -1.80 30.95 -1.94
C LEU A 388 -2.19 32.13 -2.84
N GLU A 389 -1.82 32.05 -4.12
CA GLU A 389 -2.18 33.04 -5.13
C GLU A 389 -3.35 32.54 -5.97
N LEU A 390 -4.51 33.21 -5.89
CA LEU A 390 -5.75 32.79 -6.57
C LEU A 390 -6.04 33.53 -7.88
N GLY A 391 -5.09 34.32 -8.40
CA GLY A 391 -5.28 35.18 -9.59
C GLY A 391 -6.42 36.19 -9.43
N ASP A 392 -6.54 37.14 -10.35
CA ASP A 392 -7.72 38.02 -10.48
C ASP A 392 -8.23 38.63 -9.16
N VAL A 393 -7.36 39.30 -8.42
CA VAL A 393 -7.78 40.09 -7.25
C VAL A 393 -7.48 41.56 -7.47
N ASP A 394 -8.45 42.41 -7.13
CA ASP A 394 -8.29 43.85 -7.11
C ASP A 394 -7.32 44.23 -5.98
N GLU A 395 -6.05 44.39 -6.35
CA GLU A 395 -4.97 44.69 -5.39
C GLU A 395 -5.21 46.01 -4.63
N GLU A 396 -5.90 46.98 -5.22
CA GLU A 396 -6.18 48.24 -4.52
C GLU A 396 -7.21 48.00 -3.42
N LYS A 397 -8.29 47.29 -3.75
CA LYS A 397 -9.33 46.92 -2.79
C LYS A 397 -8.80 46.04 -1.65
N GLU A 398 -7.92 45.07 -1.95
CA GLU A 398 -7.26 44.27 -0.92
C GLU A 398 -6.44 45.13 0.05
N LYS A 399 -5.64 46.06 -0.48
CA LYS A 399 -4.80 46.97 0.34
C LYS A 399 -5.65 47.89 1.21
N GLU A 400 -6.84 48.30 0.75
CA GLU A 400 -7.79 49.08 1.57
C GLU A 400 -8.36 48.25 2.72
N ILE A 401 -8.83 47.05 2.44
CA ILE A 401 -9.39 46.14 3.46
C ILE A 401 -8.31 45.75 4.48
N GLU A 402 -7.10 45.44 4.05
CA GLU A 402 -5.98 45.13 4.95
C GLU A 402 -5.68 46.31 5.89
N LYS A 403 -5.73 47.56 5.39
CA LYS A 403 -5.54 48.75 6.23
C LYS A 403 -6.68 48.92 7.23
N GLU A 404 -7.93 48.71 6.81
CA GLU A 404 -9.11 48.86 7.67
C GLU A 404 -9.12 47.87 8.84
N TYR A 405 -8.70 46.62 8.59
CA TYR A 405 -8.71 45.53 9.57
C TYR A 405 -7.38 45.34 10.30
N ARG A 406 -6.35 46.13 9.98
CA ARG A 406 -5.02 46.04 10.62
C ARG A 406 -5.08 46.09 12.14
N LEU A 407 -5.88 47.00 12.70
CA LEU A 407 -6.04 47.12 14.14
C LEU A 407 -6.62 45.85 14.77
N LEU A 408 -7.62 45.25 14.13
CA LEU A 408 -8.20 43.98 14.59
C LEU A 408 -7.16 42.86 14.53
N CYS A 409 -6.42 42.73 13.43
CA CYS A 409 -5.37 41.72 13.28
C CYS A 409 -4.31 41.84 14.39
N ASP A 410 -3.81 43.06 14.65
CA ASP A 410 -2.83 43.32 15.70
C ASP A 410 -3.39 42.99 17.09
N TRP A 411 -4.64 43.35 17.37
CA TRP A 411 -5.32 43.06 18.63
C TRP A 411 -5.56 41.55 18.84
N MET A 412 -6.03 40.83 17.83
CA MET A 412 -6.18 39.37 17.89
C MET A 412 -4.84 38.68 18.08
N LYS A 413 -3.78 39.13 17.39
CA LYS A 413 -2.43 38.62 17.55
C LYS A 413 -1.90 38.80 18.98
N GLN A 414 -2.17 39.94 19.61
CA GLN A 414 -1.81 40.20 21.01
C GLN A 414 -2.56 39.25 21.97
N ASN A 415 -3.88 39.06 21.77
CA ASN A 415 -4.68 38.14 22.60
C ASN A 415 -4.25 36.68 22.45
N LEU A 416 -3.88 36.25 21.24
CA LEU A 416 -3.48 34.87 20.97
C LEU A 416 -2.02 34.59 21.32
N GLY A 417 -1.19 35.61 21.52
CA GLY A 417 0.20 35.46 21.93
C GLY A 417 0.98 34.54 20.98
N ASP A 418 1.70 33.57 21.53
CA ASP A 418 2.51 32.63 20.77
C ASP A 418 1.74 31.52 20.04
N LYS A 419 0.40 31.43 20.21
CA LYS A 419 -0.43 30.44 19.53
C LYS A 419 -0.41 30.59 18.00
N VAL A 420 -0.22 31.81 17.50
CA VAL A 420 -0.16 32.14 16.05
C VAL A 420 1.09 32.93 15.73
N ALA A 421 1.62 32.83 14.50
CA ALA A 421 2.69 33.68 14.00
C ALA A 421 2.20 35.09 13.69
N LYS A 422 1.09 35.18 12.94
CA LYS A 422 0.45 36.43 12.51
C LYS A 422 -1.06 36.22 12.36
N VAL A 423 -1.81 37.32 12.38
CA VAL A 423 -3.22 37.37 11.99
C VAL A 423 -3.30 38.21 10.73
N ALA A 424 -3.99 37.75 9.70
CA ALA A 424 -4.07 38.42 8.40
C ALA A 424 -5.48 38.34 7.82
N VAL A 425 -5.80 39.24 6.88
CA VAL A 425 -7.03 39.12 6.09
C VAL A 425 -6.87 37.96 5.11
N SER A 426 -7.87 37.09 5.04
CA SER A 426 -7.85 35.94 4.15
C SER A 426 -8.22 36.31 2.72
N LYS A 427 -7.62 35.60 1.77
CA LYS A 427 -8.00 35.61 0.35
C LYS A 427 -8.72 34.33 -0.10
N ARG A 428 -8.83 33.32 0.78
CA ARG A 428 -9.24 31.96 0.41
C ARG A 428 -10.58 31.52 1.00
N ILE A 429 -11.07 32.24 2.03
CA ILE A 429 -12.36 31.97 2.67
C ILE A 429 -13.34 33.09 2.35
N SER A 430 -14.61 32.75 2.38
CA SER A 430 -15.70 33.64 1.98
C SER A 430 -16.96 33.49 2.84
N SER A 431 -17.25 32.29 3.36
CA SER A 431 -18.32 32.03 4.33
C SER A 431 -17.80 31.79 5.73
N SER A 432 -16.63 31.17 5.89
CA SER A 432 -16.06 30.94 7.22
C SER A 432 -15.57 32.26 7.85
N PRO A 433 -15.66 32.44 9.19
CA PRO A 433 -15.18 33.64 9.85
C PRO A 433 -13.65 33.74 9.86
N CYS A 434 -12.96 32.60 9.95
CA CYS A 434 -11.51 32.52 9.93
C CYS A 434 -11.04 31.09 9.62
N VAL A 435 -9.76 30.94 9.30
CA VAL A 435 -9.08 29.67 9.03
C VAL A 435 -7.65 29.71 9.56
N LEU A 436 -7.10 28.57 9.96
CA LEU A 436 -5.69 28.44 10.35
C LEU A 436 -4.87 27.83 9.23
N VAL A 437 -3.86 28.57 8.80
CA VAL A 437 -2.99 28.25 7.68
C VAL A 437 -1.61 27.85 8.21
N SER A 438 -1.04 26.81 7.63
CA SER A 438 0.34 26.39 7.92
C SER A 438 1.35 27.33 7.27
N GLY A 439 2.48 27.56 7.95
CA GLY A 439 3.61 28.27 7.34
C GLY A 439 4.15 27.54 6.11
N LYS A 440 4.78 28.28 5.19
CA LYS A 440 5.21 27.79 3.88
C LYS A 440 6.07 26.52 3.95
N PHE A 441 7.04 26.53 4.86
CA PHE A 441 8.02 25.45 5.04
C PHE A 441 7.67 24.49 6.19
N GLY A 442 6.59 24.76 6.93
CA GLY A 442 6.16 23.92 8.06
C GLY A 442 5.33 22.72 7.64
N TRP A 443 4.98 21.89 8.63
CA TRP A 443 4.01 20.81 8.46
C TRP A 443 2.60 21.35 8.22
N SER A 444 1.87 20.68 7.31
CA SER A 444 0.42 20.82 7.24
C SER A 444 -0.24 20.18 8.48
N ALA A 445 -1.53 20.43 8.68
CA ALA A 445 -2.29 19.73 9.72
C ALA A 445 -2.27 18.20 9.54
N ASN A 446 -2.35 17.74 8.29
CA ASN A 446 -2.31 16.32 7.97
C ASN A 446 -0.93 15.70 8.26
N MET A 447 0.16 16.35 7.86
CA MET A 447 1.52 15.89 8.15
C MET A 447 1.80 15.87 9.66
N GLU A 448 1.35 16.89 10.40
CA GLU A 448 1.49 16.91 11.87
C GLU A 448 0.79 15.71 12.52
N ARG A 449 -0.42 15.37 12.05
CA ARG A 449 -1.18 14.21 12.50
C ARG A 449 -0.46 12.90 12.20
N ILE A 450 0.06 12.73 10.99
CA ILE A 450 0.80 11.51 10.58
C ILE A 450 2.07 11.35 11.41
N MET A 451 2.85 12.42 11.56
CA MET A 451 4.11 12.39 12.31
C MET A 451 3.87 12.05 13.78
N LYS A 452 2.87 12.68 14.43
CA LYS A 452 2.47 12.35 15.81
C LYS A 452 2.07 10.88 15.98
N ALA A 453 1.44 10.29 14.97
CA ALA A 453 1.02 8.88 15.01
C ALA A 453 2.17 7.89 14.76
N GLN A 454 3.22 8.29 14.04
CA GLN A 454 4.36 7.42 13.69
C GLN A 454 5.56 7.54 14.64
N THR A 455 5.73 8.65 15.35
CA THR A 455 6.89 8.84 16.23
C THR A 455 6.78 8.00 17.51
N LEU A 456 7.52 6.89 17.55
CA LEU A 456 7.84 6.10 18.76
C LEU A 456 9.15 6.61 19.44
N GLY A 457 9.37 7.93 19.54
CA GLY A 457 10.63 8.50 20.04
C GLY A 457 10.58 10.01 20.37
N ASP A 458 11.73 10.58 20.78
CA ASP A 458 11.86 11.97 21.23
C ASP A 458 11.57 12.99 20.11
N THR A 459 10.47 13.74 20.26
CA THR A 459 9.91 14.67 19.26
C THR A 459 10.44 16.10 19.40
N THR A 460 11.27 16.38 20.40
CA THR A 460 11.80 17.74 20.65
C THR A 460 12.59 18.32 19.48
N GLN A 461 13.31 17.49 18.72
CA GLN A 461 14.01 17.95 17.51
C GLN A 461 13.07 18.25 16.34
N MET A 462 11.83 17.78 16.34
CA MET A 462 10.86 18.02 15.27
C MET A 462 9.85 19.11 15.62
N GLU A 463 9.91 19.65 16.83
CA GLU A 463 8.97 20.66 17.32
C GLU A 463 9.07 21.99 16.54
N PHE A 464 10.25 22.31 16.01
CA PHE A 464 10.44 23.47 15.12
C PHE A 464 9.69 23.32 13.78
N MET A 465 9.41 22.09 13.35
CA MET A 465 8.67 21.78 12.11
C MET A 465 7.15 21.97 12.30
N LYS A 466 6.66 21.98 13.55
CA LYS A 466 5.28 22.32 13.93
C LYS A 466 4.94 23.80 13.67
N GLY A 467 5.90 24.58 13.12
CA GLY A 467 5.78 25.91 12.53
C GLY A 467 4.56 26.75 12.93
N ARG A 468 4.79 27.89 13.59
CA ARG A 468 3.71 28.77 14.07
C ARG A 468 2.69 29.08 12.97
N ARG A 469 1.41 28.81 13.27
CA ARG A 469 0.27 28.91 12.33
C ARG A 469 -0.16 30.35 12.10
N ILE A 470 -0.85 30.61 11.00
CA ILE A 470 -1.34 31.93 10.62
C ILE A 470 -2.85 31.91 10.69
N LEU A 471 -3.46 32.80 11.48
CA LEU A 471 -4.91 32.93 11.51
C LEU A 471 -5.33 33.92 10.42
N GLU A 472 -5.99 33.43 9.39
CA GLU A 472 -6.59 34.29 8.37
C GLU A 472 -8.07 34.57 8.71
N ILE A 473 -8.51 35.82 8.68
CA ILE A 473 -9.87 36.25 9.02
C ILE A 473 -10.66 36.68 7.78
N ASN A 474 -11.99 36.57 7.83
CA ASN A 474 -12.90 37.00 6.78
C ASN A 474 -13.57 38.34 7.13
N PRO A 475 -13.17 39.47 6.53
CA PRO A 475 -13.74 40.79 6.83
C PRO A 475 -15.23 40.92 6.52
N SER A 476 -15.77 40.05 5.66
CA SER A 476 -17.19 40.09 5.30
C SER A 476 -18.08 39.37 6.32
N HIS A 477 -17.49 38.58 7.22
CA HIS A 477 -18.25 37.78 8.17
C HIS A 477 -18.75 38.62 9.36
N PRO A 478 -20.03 38.53 9.78
CA PRO A 478 -20.60 39.32 10.87
C PRO A 478 -19.80 39.26 12.18
N ILE A 479 -19.37 38.05 12.58
CA ILE A 479 -18.52 37.87 13.78
C ILE A 479 -17.22 38.71 13.70
N ILE A 480 -16.59 38.79 12.53
CA ILE A 480 -15.34 39.54 12.35
C ILE A 480 -15.61 41.05 12.36
N GLN A 481 -16.74 41.49 11.81
CA GLN A 481 -17.18 42.90 11.85
C GLN A 481 -17.48 43.34 13.29
N ASP A 482 -18.18 42.52 14.06
CA ASP A 482 -18.47 42.76 15.48
C ASP A 482 -17.18 42.81 16.31
N LEU A 483 -16.23 41.92 16.05
CA LEU A 483 -14.91 41.95 16.69
C LEU A 483 -14.11 43.19 16.29
N ASN A 484 -14.20 43.64 15.03
CA ASN A 484 -13.57 44.89 14.57
C ASN A 484 -14.15 46.13 15.27
N PHE A 485 -15.45 46.11 15.57
CA PHE A 485 -16.08 47.16 16.36
C PHE A 485 -15.63 47.09 17.83
N ALA A 486 -15.70 45.90 18.44
CA ALA A 486 -15.32 45.69 19.84
C ALA A 486 -13.85 46.04 20.12
N CYS A 487 -12.93 45.77 19.19
CA CYS A 487 -11.52 46.12 19.38
C CYS A 487 -11.26 47.64 19.37
N LYS A 488 -12.13 48.42 18.71
CA LYS A 488 -12.05 49.90 18.66
C LYS A 488 -12.72 50.54 19.87
N ASP A 489 -13.84 49.99 20.33
CA ASP A 489 -14.67 50.59 21.38
C ASP A 489 -14.37 50.05 22.78
N THR A 490 -14.25 48.72 22.93
CA THR A 490 -14.05 48.03 24.21
C THR A 490 -12.90 47.01 24.18
N PRO A 491 -11.65 47.43 23.90
CA PRO A 491 -10.51 46.52 23.66
C PRO A 491 -10.12 45.63 24.85
N ARG A 492 -10.59 45.95 26.06
CA ARG A 492 -10.36 45.19 27.31
C ARG A 492 -11.56 44.34 27.73
N SER A 493 -12.57 44.19 26.86
CA SER A 493 -13.73 43.35 27.13
C SER A 493 -13.29 41.88 27.26
N SER A 494 -13.47 41.31 28.44
CA SER A 494 -13.18 39.88 28.70
C SER A 494 -13.97 38.97 27.76
N ARG A 495 -15.22 39.35 27.45
CA ARG A 495 -16.08 38.63 26.51
C ARG A 495 -15.52 38.64 25.08
N ALA A 496 -15.03 39.78 24.60
CA ALA A 496 -14.45 39.87 23.26
C ALA A 496 -13.14 39.05 23.16
N GLN A 497 -12.31 39.08 24.20
CA GLN A 497 -11.09 38.28 24.28
C GLN A 497 -11.38 36.77 24.37
N ALA A 498 -12.41 36.36 25.12
CA ALA A 498 -12.88 34.98 25.17
C ALA A 498 -13.38 34.50 23.80
N MET A 499 -14.12 35.36 23.07
CA MET A 499 -14.57 35.06 21.71
C MET A 499 -13.41 34.86 20.73
N VAL A 500 -12.34 35.66 20.81
CA VAL A 500 -11.14 35.46 19.98
C VAL A 500 -10.50 34.09 20.24
N ASN A 501 -10.40 33.67 21.50
CA ASN A 501 -9.86 32.36 21.84
C ASN A 501 -10.75 31.21 21.33
N LEU A 502 -12.07 31.32 21.52
CA LEU A 502 -13.02 30.34 21.01
C LEU A 502 -12.97 30.25 19.48
N LEU A 503 -12.88 31.40 18.82
CA LEU A 503 -12.79 31.49 17.36
C LEU A 503 -11.51 30.80 16.85
N TYR A 504 -10.36 31.05 17.50
CA TYR A 504 -9.11 30.38 17.20
C TYR A 504 -9.19 28.85 17.40
N GLU A 505 -9.79 28.39 18.49
CA GLU A 505 -9.91 26.96 18.78
C GLU A 505 -10.88 26.23 17.86
N THR A 506 -11.95 26.92 17.46
CA THR A 506 -12.86 26.42 16.43
C THR A 506 -12.15 26.35 15.08
N ALA A 507 -11.33 27.35 14.75
CA ALA A 507 -10.52 27.36 13.53
C ALA A 507 -9.46 26.25 13.52
N LEU A 508 -8.91 25.88 14.69
CA LEU A 508 -7.98 24.75 14.81
C LEU A 508 -8.64 23.47 14.32
N LEU A 509 -9.83 23.18 14.83
CA LEU A 509 -10.57 21.98 14.48
C LEU A 509 -10.99 21.99 13.01
N SER A 510 -11.58 23.10 12.53
CA SER A 510 -12.05 23.18 11.14
C SER A 510 -10.92 23.16 10.11
N SER A 511 -9.70 23.53 10.51
CA SER A 511 -8.49 23.47 9.67
C SER A 511 -7.75 22.13 9.78
N GLY A 512 -8.30 21.15 10.50
CA GLY A 512 -7.76 19.80 10.62
C GLY A 512 -6.70 19.61 11.71
N PHE A 513 -6.45 20.61 12.55
CA PHE A 513 -5.50 20.49 13.66
C PHE A 513 -6.15 19.88 14.90
N THR A 514 -5.36 19.15 15.68
CA THR A 514 -5.79 18.66 17.00
C THR A 514 -5.57 19.76 18.05
N PRO A 515 -6.60 20.10 18.85
CA PRO A 515 -6.42 20.97 20.02
C PRO A 515 -5.42 20.37 21.02
N ASP A 516 -4.59 21.21 21.62
CA ASP A 516 -3.60 20.73 22.61
C ASP A 516 -4.28 20.23 23.90
N ASN A 517 -5.41 20.84 24.30
CA ASN A 517 -6.24 20.41 25.42
C ASN A 517 -7.74 20.42 25.04
N PRO A 518 -8.29 19.28 24.58
CA PRO A 518 -9.71 19.17 24.22
C PRO A 518 -10.68 19.48 25.37
N ALA A 519 -10.32 19.19 26.62
CA ALA A 519 -11.19 19.41 27.78
C ALA A 519 -11.37 20.91 28.07
N GLU A 520 -10.29 21.70 27.97
CA GLU A 520 -10.37 23.16 28.11
C GLU A 520 -11.19 23.81 27.01
N PHE A 521 -11.07 23.34 25.77
CA PHE A 521 -11.91 23.82 24.67
C PHE A 521 -13.39 23.51 24.96
N GLY A 522 -13.71 22.29 25.40
CA GLY A 522 -15.07 21.92 25.80
C GLY A 522 -15.63 22.79 26.93
N ALA A 523 -14.83 23.06 27.96
CA ALA A 523 -15.21 23.94 29.06
C ALA A 523 -15.56 25.36 28.58
N ARG A 524 -14.76 25.93 27.65
CA ARG A 524 -15.05 27.24 27.05
C ARG A 524 -16.32 27.23 26.20
N VAL A 525 -16.59 26.15 25.47
CA VAL A 525 -17.85 26.00 24.73
C VAL A 525 -19.04 26.00 25.70
N TYR A 526 -18.97 25.24 26.79
CA TYR A 526 -20.04 25.19 27.80
C TYR A 526 -20.25 26.54 28.49
N GLU A 527 -19.18 27.26 28.82
CA GLU A 527 -19.26 28.61 29.39
C GLU A 527 -19.99 29.57 28.43
N MET A 528 -19.63 29.56 27.15
CA MET A 528 -20.24 30.43 26.14
C MET A 528 -21.70 30.09 25.87
N MET A 529 -22.06 28.80 25.89
CA MET A 529 -23.45 28.35 25.86
C MET A 529 -24.24 28.88 27.06
N GLY A 530 -23.66 28.78 28.27
CA GLY A 530 -24.27 29.31 29.49
C GLY A 530 -24.52 30.81 29.42
N LEU A 531 -23.54 31.59 28.95
CA LEU A 531 -23.66 33.04 28.77
C LEU A 531 -24.73 33.43 27.74
N ALA A 532 -24.84 32.67 26.63
CA ALA A 532 -25.85 32.91 25.61
C ALA A 532 -27.28 32.67 26.14
N LEU A 533 -27.49 31.58 26.88
CA LEU A 533 -28.79 31.24 27.49
C LEU A 533 -29.16 32.21 28.63
N ALA A 534 -28.20 32.61 29.47
CA ALA A 534 -28.43 33.59 30.51
C ALA A 534 -28.79 34.99 29.94
N GLY A 535 -28.15 35.38 28.84
CA GLY A 535 -28.48 36.63 28.12
C GLY A 535 -29.89 36.62 27.54
N GLN A 536 -30.38 35.47 27.06
CA GLN A 536 -31.77 35.33 26.59
C GLN A 536 -32.79 35.39 27.73
N ASN A 537 -32.49 34.79 28.88
CA ASN A 537 -33.35 34.84 30.06
C ASN A 537 -33.47 36.26 30.64
N ASN A 538 -32.37 37.05 30.65
CA ASN A 538 -32.43 38.45 31.07
C ASN A 538 -33.18 39.33 30.05
N ALA A 539 -33.02 39.11 28.74
CA ALA A 539 -33.78 39.83 27.72
C ALA A 539 -35.30 39.50 27.76
N GLN A 540 -35.67 38.28 28.14
CA GLN A 540 -37.07 37.91 28.37
C GLN A 540 -37.63 38.46 29.70
N ALA A 541 -36.79 38.64 30.72
CA ALA A 541 -37.18 39.27 31.98
C ALA A 541 -37.40 40.79 31.82
N GLU A 542 -36.55 41.49 31.07
CA GLU A 542 -36.72 42.92 30.78
C GLU A 542 -37.90 43.22 29.86
N GLY A 543 -38.32 42.26 29.01
CA GLY A 543 -39.52 42.36 28.18
C GLY A 543 -40.85 42.18 28.92
N LYS A 544 -40.84 41.80 30.21
CA LYS A 544 -42.05 41.59 31.03
C LYS A 544 -42.23 42.59 32.18
N VAL A 545 -41.30 43.52 32.41
CA VAL A 545 -41.42 44.53 33.46
C VAL A 545 -41.77 45.90 32.84
N GLY A 546 -43.00 46.00 32.36
CA GLY A 546 -43.61 47.25 31.89
C GLY A 546 -45.06 47.32 32.36
N GLY A 547 -45.27 47.50 33.66
CA GLY A 547 -46.60 47.64 34.24
C GLY A 547 -46.62 47.74 35.77
N GLU A 548 -46.75 48.98 36.24
CA GLU A 548 -47.36 49.44 37.50
C GLU A 548 -46.65 49.27 38.87
N GLU A 549 -46.23 50.45 39.36
CA GLU A 549 -46.00 50.91 40.73
C GLU A 549 -46.91 50.32 41.85
N LYS A 550 -46.33 50.00 43.02
CA LYS A 550 -46.41 50.82 44.27
C LYS A 550 -45.83 50.13 45.53
N LYS A 551 -45.01 50.92 46.25
CA LYS A 551 -44.77 51.03 47.72
C LYS A 551 -45.25 49.90 48.66
N GLN A 552 -44.35 49.38 49.51
CA GLN A 552 -44.21 49.79 50.93
C GLN A 552 -43.06 49.08 51.67
N THR A 553 -42.68 49.69 52.78
CA THR A 553 -41.55 49.52 53.70
C THR A 553 -41.63 48.35 54.70
N GLU A 554 -40.46 48.04 55.26
CA GLU A 554 -40.14 47.53 56.63
C GLU A 554 -40.02 46.02 56.95
N GLU A 555 -38.78 45.70 57.36
CA GLU A 555 -38.29 44.92 58.53
C GLU A 555 -38.52 43.40 58.75
N ALA A 556 -37.39 42.83 59.21
CA ALA A 556 -37.18 41.69 60.12
C ALA A 556 -37.19 40.23 59.60
N SER A 557 -36.06 39.56 59.83
CA SER A 557 -35.78 38.11 59.75
C SER A 557 -36.25 37.38 61.04
N PRO A 558 -35.99 36.06 61.24
CA PRO A 558 -36.26 34.87 60.42
C PRO A 558 -37.04 33.78 61.22
N SER A 559 -37.65 32.79 60.56
CA SER A 559 -37.93 31.46 61.18
C SER A 559 -38.45 30.43 60.15
N THR A 560 -37.81 29.25 60.13
CA THR A 560 -38.34 27.96 59.64
C THR A 560 -39.40 27.38 60.61
N PRO A 561 -40.36 26.55 60.14
CA PRO A 561 -40.26 25.06 60.16
C PRO A 561 -40.83 24.38 58.87
N GLU A 562 -40.34 23.22 58.39
CA GLU A 562 -40.76 21.81 58.71
C GLU A 562 -42.31 21.61 58.66
N GLU A 563 -42.99 20.66 58.01
CA GLU A 563 -42.81 19.34 57.34
C GLU A 563 -44.02 19.20 56.36
N SER A 564 -44.06 18.40 55.28
CA SER A 564 -44.33 16.95 55.27
C SER A 564 -44.64 16.44 53.84
N PHE A 565 -44.10 15.24 53.51
CA PHE A 565 -44.54 14.12 52.62
C PHE A 565 -45.19 14.42 51.24
N GLU A 566 -44.95 13.71 50.13
CA GLU A 566 -44.66 12.30 49.85
C GLU A 566 -44.40 12.16 48.32
N VAL A 567 -43.40 11.42 47.83
CA VAL A 567 -43.34 10.98 46.42
C VAL A 567 -42.72 9.58 46.30
N GLU A 568 -43.45 8.69 45.64
CA GLU A 568 -43.08 7.31 45.29
C GLU A 568 -42.00 7.23 44.19
N GLU A 569 -41.15 6.21 44.32
CA GLU A 569 -40.25 5.62 43.32
C GLU A 569 -41.02 4.89 42.17
N PRO A 570 -40.40 4.41 41.04
CA PRO A 570 -39.01 3.91 40.94
C PRO A 570 -38.25 4.18 39.61
N SER A 571 -36.93 3.94 39.61
CA SER A 571 -36.24 3.00 38.70
C SER A 571 -34.72 3.04 38.87
N GLU A 572 -34.15 1.87 39.17
CA GLU A 572 -32.74 1.60 39.41
C GLU A 572 -31.89 1.66 38.13
N VAL A 573 -30.65 2.13 38.32
CA VAL A 573 -29.55 2.13 37.36
C VAL A 573 -28.74 0.85 37.54
N VAL A 574 -28.52 0.10 36.46
CA VAL A 574 -27.69 -1.12 36.45
C VAL A 574 -26.24 -0.72 36.17
N GLU A 575 -25.33 -1.00 37.10
CA GLU A 575 -23.88 -0.93 36.92
C GLU A 575 -23.31 -2.24 36.33
N ALA A 576 -22.22 -2.12 35.58
CA ALA A 576 -21.57 -3.21 34.85
C ALA A 576 -20.69 -4.07 35.77
N SER A 577 -20.94 -5.38 35.73
CA SER A 577 -20.25 -6.43 36.48
C SER A 577 -18.81 -6.66 35.99
N GLU A 578 -17.88 -6.74 36.94
CA GLU A 578 -16.53 -7.30 36.78
C GLU A 578 -16.60 -8.80 36.41
N VAL A 579 -15.86 -9.20 35.37
CA VAL A 579 -15.73 -10.60 34.96
C VAL A 579 -14.48 -11.20 35.60
N ILE A 580 -14.72 -12.20 36.44
CA ILE A 580 -13.74 -13.10 37.05
C ILE A 580 -13.16 -14.02 35.97
N ALA A 581 -11.84 -14.18 35.95
CA ALA A 581 -11.15 -15.13 35.08
C ALA A 581 -11.04 -16.50 35.76
N GLU A 582 -11.59 -17.54 35.13
CA GLU A 582 -11.23 -18.95 35.40
C GLU A 582 -10.95 -19.68 34.07
N ASP A 583 -9.82 -20.40 34.10
CA ASP A 583 -9.39 -21.57 33.33
C ASP A 583 -9.22 -21.52 31.80
N ASP A 584 -7.95 -21.48 31.39
CA ASP A 584 -7.39 -21.69 30.05
C ASP A 584 -7.21 -23.21 29.76
N PRO A 585 -7.89 -23.79 28.76
CA PRO A 585 -7.77 -25.20 28.41
C PRO A 585 -6.76 -25.52 27.29
N TRP A 586 -5.82 -24.63 26.94
CA TRP A 586 -4.88 -24.87 25.82
C TRP A 586 -3.39 -24.76 26.17
N GLN A 587 -3.01 -25.09 27.40
CA GLN A 587 -1.63 -25.47 27.70
C GLN A 587 -1.47 -27.01 27.73
N SER A 588 -1.03 -27.56 26.60
CA SER A 588 -0.28 -28.82 26.51
C SER A 588 0.57 -28.82 25.24
#